data_AF-A0A924RW62-F1
#
_entry.id   AF-A0A924RW62-F1
#
_cell.length_a   1.000
_cell.length_b   1.000
_cell.length_c   1.000
_cell.angle_alpha   90.00
_cell.angle_beta   90.00
_cell.angle_gamma   90.00
#
_symmetry.space_group_name_H-M   'P 1'
#
loop_
_entity.id
_entity.type
_entity.pdbx_description
1 polymer ?
#
loop_
_entity_poly.entity_id
_entity_poly.type
_entity_poly.pdbx_seq_one_letter_code
_entity_poly.pdbx_strand_id
1 'polypeptide(L)' 'MNKKKLVVIGGGAAGFFCAVNAARLQPNIEVIILEKTGKLLS' A
#
# COMPACT_ATOMS: atom_id res chain seq x y z
N MET A 1 0.19 9.79 19.60
CA MET A 1 -0.98 9.46 18.76
C MET A 1 -0.64 8.23 17.94
N ASN A 2 -1.50 7.21 17.90
CA ASN A 2 -1.26 6.03 17.05
C ASN A 2 -1.56 6.37 15.58
N LYS A 3 -0.58 6.16 14.71
CA LYS A 3 -0.72 6.29 13.27
C LYS A 3 -1.60 5.12 12.78
N LYS A 4 -2.70 5.40 12.07
CA LYS A 4 -3.54 4.31 11.52
C LYS A 4 -2.74 3.59 10.42
N LYS A 5 -2.91 2.26 10.32
CA LYS A 5 -2.23 1.44 9.32
C LYS A 5 -3.21 0.99 8.25
N LEU A 6 -2.81 1.14 6.99
CA LEU A 6 -3.50 0.57 5.82
C LEU A 6 -2.63 -0.56 5.27
N VAL A 7 -3.21 -1.75 5.16
CA VAL A 7 -2.54 -2.91 4.56
C VAL A 7 -3.20 -3.21 3.21
N VAL A 8 -2.41 -3.16 2.14
CA VAL A 8 -2.82 -3.50 0.78
C VAL A 8 -2.27 -4.88 0.45
N ILE A 9 -3.14 -5.81 0.06
CA ILE A 9 -2.75 -7.18 -0.30
C ILE A 9 -2.74 -7.29 -1.83
N GLY A 10 -1.56 -7.58 -2.38
CA GLY A 10 -1.28 -7.66 -3.82
C GLY A 10 -0.35 -6.54 -4.29
N GLY A 11 0.83 -6.93 -4.79
CA GLY A 11 1.88 -6.04 -5.33
C GLY A 11 1.78 -5.80 -6.85
N GLY A 12 0.61 -6.03 -7.45
CA GLY A 12 0.32 -5.68 -8.84
C GLY A 12 0.12 -4.16 -9.02
N ALA A 13 -0.12 -3.74 -10.26
CA ALA A 13 -0.33 -2.32 -10.58
C ALA A 13 -1.42 -1.69 -9.71
N ALA A 14 -2.59 -2.31 -9.61
CA ALA A 14 -3.72 -1.81 -8.82
C ALA A 14 -3.36 -1.61 -7.34
N GLY A 15 -2.60 -2.54 -6.74
CA GLY A 15 -2.16 -2.45 -5.35
C GLY A 15 -1.20 -1.27 -5.13
N PHE A 16 -0.23 -1.09 -6.02
CA PHE A 16 0.69 0.05 -5.95
C PHE A 16 -0.02 1.39 -6.13
N PHE A 17 -0.90 1.52 -7.13
CA PHE A 17 -1.64 2.77 -7.35
C PHE A 17 -2.57 3.09 -6.18
N CYS A 18 -3.22 2.07 -5.60
CA CYS A 18 -4.01 2.23 -4.37
C CYS A 18 -3.14 2.73 -3.21
N ALA A 19 -2.02 2.06 -2.93
CA ALA A 19 -1.13 2.38 -1.82
C ALA A 19 -0.55 3.80 -1.93
N VAL A 20 -0.06 4.17 -3.12
CA VAL A 20 0.49 5.50 -3.41
C VAL A 20 -0.58 6.57 -3.25
N ASN A 21 -1.79 6.35 -3.80
CA ASN A 21 -2.86 7.32 -3.69
C ASN A 21 -3.34 7.49 -2.23
N ALA A 22 -3.42 6.39 -1.48
CA ALA A 22 -3.77 6.42 -0.06
C ALA A 22 -2.72 7.19 0.78
N ALA A 23 -1.44 6.94 0.54
CA ALA A 23 -0.35 7.68 1.19
C ALA A 23 -0.38 9.18 0.84
N ARG A 24 -0.75 9.53 -0.40
CA ARG A 24 -0.87 10.93 -0.85
C ARG A 24 -2.07 11.65 -0.23
N LEU A 25 -3.23 11.00 -0.19
CA LEU A 25 -4.48 11.57 0.32
C LEU A 25 -4.53 11.61 1.85
N GLN A 26 -3.81 10.71 2.51
CA GLN A 26 -3.71 10.65 3.96
C GLN A 26 -2.24 10.51 4.40
N PRO A 27 -1.50 11.62 4.54
CA PRO A 27 -0.08 11.59 4.94
C PRO A 27 0.17 11.01 6.35
N ASN A 28 -0.88 11.00 7.18
CA ASN A 28 -0.84 10.57 8.57
C ASN A 28 -1.13 9.08 8.76
N ILE A 29 -1.17 8.27 7.70
CA ILE A 29 -1.22 6.81 7.81
C ILE A 29 0.12 6.16 7.45
N GLU A 30 0.31 4.95 7.96
CA GLU A 30 1.34 4.02 7.50
C GLU A 30 0.70 3.10 6.47
N VAL A 31 1.29 2.98 5.28
CA VAL A 31 0.79 2.11 4.21
C VAL A 31 1.78 0.96 4.03
N ILE A 32 1.27 -0.26 4.08
CA ILE A 32 2.04 -1.50 3.94
C ILE A 32 1.47 -2.27 2.76
N ILE A 33 2.32 -2.71 1.83
CA ILE A 33 1.94 -3.61 0.73
C ILE A 33 2.46 -5.01 1.06
N LEU A 34 1.60 -6.02 0.99
CA LEU A 34 1.95 -7.43 1.11
C LEU A 34 1.81 -8.10 -0.25
N GLU A 35 2.89 -8.67 -0.77
CA GLU A 35 2.91 -9.47 -1.98
C GLU A 35 3.45 -10.86 -1.65
N LYS A 36 2.78 -11.91 -2.14
CA LYS A 36 3.13 -13.30 -1.87
C LYS A 36 4.48 -13.66 -2.50
N THR A 37 4.77 -13.08 -3.64
CA THR A 37 5.96 -13.40 -4.45
C THR A 37 6.99 -12.28 -4.38
N GLY A 38 8.19 -12.52 -4.92
CA GLY A 38 9.15 -11.44 -5.19
C GLY A 38 8.86 -10.68 -6.48
N LYS A 39 7.79 -11.04 -7.22
CA LYS A 39 7.46 -10.47 -8.51
C LYS A 39 6.46 -9.34 -8.32
N LEU A 40 6.84 -8.13 -8.72
CA LEU A 40 6.01 -6.94 -8.60
C LEU A 40 5.45 -6.57 -9.98
N LEU A 41 4.34 -5.80 -9.98
CA LEU A 41 3.78 -5.17 -11.20
C LEU A 41 3.50 -6.13 -12.36
N SER A 42 3.17 -7.39 -12.04
CA SER A 42 2.94 -8.46 -13.01
C SER A 42 1.47 -8.79 -13.21
#